data_AF-A0A536EIZ3-F1
#
_entry.id   AF-A0A536EIZ3-F1
#
_cell.length_a   1.000
_cell.length_b   1.000
_cell.length_c   1.000
_cell.angle_alpha   90.00
_cell.angle_beta   90.00
_cell.angle_gamma   90.00
#
_symmetry.space_group_name_H-M   'P 1'
#
loop_
_entity.id
_entity.type
_entity.pdbx_description
1 polymer ?
#
loop_
_entity_poly.entity_id
_entity_poly.type
_entity_poly.pdbx_seq_one_letter_code
_entity_poly.pdbx_strand_id
1 'polypeptide(L)'
;MAAAARREMTDPLGWALATGTFVVNLLLRASLLQATGIAVVVLLVKVSAGMMWPRPKASAPSPQPVLVRLARGGLTARQLEVASLTPLGLSNKEIGRKLVPPVKERGVDKHVADIMHKLNVHSREEIAAWYVRYAADAERKKACLAGAVWGHLVGDALGVPYEFAPAGEIGVVTWGHRGAHGQPAGTWSDDGGLMLALLDSLLTAGFDLADQAKRFLRWLDGPDYKPGIVFDVGHTTKAALDRLKSGTPPEQAGGRDEHDNGNGSLMRILPVALVGHGLEPERLIDQACRSSKLTHAHPRSQAVCALYCLVVQFLVRGETRREEALAQALVAASRHLPPGVKGELETIRRYPQRSGKTYVVDAFWSAWEAFATSASYRETVERAVRYGNDTDTTAAIAGGLAGAYWGLDAIPADWRRGMRGQETASRLVDRLLRTA
;
A
#
# COMPACT_ATOMS: atom_id res chain seq x y z
N MET A 1 24.32 31.20 18.96
CA MET A 1 24.57 30.88 17.54
C MET A 1 26.00 30.35 17.30
N ALA A 2 27.06 31.05 17.73
CA ALA A 2 28.45 30.60 17.49
C ALA A 2 28.84 29.25 18.15
N ALA A 3 28.25 28.90 19.30
CA ALA A 3 28.52 27.63 19.98
C ALA A 3 27.82 26.41 19.35
N ALA A 4 26.66 26.62 18.69
CA ALA A 4 25.93 25.55 17.99
C ALA A 4 26.60 25.22 16.65
N ALA A 5 27.05 26.24 15.90
CA ALA A 5 27.82 26.06 14.68
C ALA A 5 29.17 25.37 14.92
N ARG A 6 29.88 25.71 16.00
CA ARG A 6 31.14 25.04 16.36
C ARG A 6 30.97 23.57 16.77
N ARG A 7 29.83 23.18 17.37
CA ARG A 7 29.54 21.78 17.72
C ARG A 7 29.14 20.92 16.51
N GLU A 8 28.38 21.48 15.57
CA GLU A 8 28.01 20.82 14.31
C GLU A 8 29.24 20.61 13.40
N MET A 9 30.16 21.58 13.33
CA MET A 9 31.40 21.44 12.54
C MET A 9 32.33 20.33 13.06
N THR A 10 32.13 19.86 14.29
CA THR A 10 32.88 18.75 14.89
C THR A 10 32.13 17.42 14.91
N ASP A 11 30.94 17.34 14.28
CA ASP A 11 30.14 16.10 14.26
C ASP A 11 30.71 15.08 13.24
N PRO A 12 31.33 13.97 13.70
CA PRO A 12 31.96 12.99 12.82
C PRO A 12 30.94 12.29 11.89
N LEU A 13 29.67 12.20 12.27
CA LEU A 13 28.62 11.60 11.44
C LEU A 13 28.23 12.50 10.25
N GLY A 14 28.23 13.82 10.44
CA GLY A 14 27.99 14.78 9.36
C GLY A 14 29.07 14.74 8.29
N TRP A 15 30.33 14.72 8.72
CA TRP A 15 31.48 14.60 7.82
C TRP A 15 31.55 13.24 7.13
N ALA A 16 31.22 12.15 7.83
CA ALA A 16 31.13 10.82 7.21
C ALA A 16 30.04 10.76 6.12
N LEU A 17 28.88 11.37 6.35
CA LEU A 17 27.80 11.44 5.34
C LEU A 17 28.19 12.28 4.13
N ALA A 18 28.82 13.44 4.35
CA ALA A 18 29.27 14.33 3.27
C ALA A 18 30.37 13.67 2.44
N THR A 19 31.33 13.01 3.09
CA THR A 19 32.42 12.28 2.43
C THR A 19 31.88 11.08 1.65
N GLY A 20 30.94 10.32 2.23
CA GLY A 20 30.28 9.21 1.53
C GLY A 20 29.48 9.70 0.30
N THR A 21 28.76 10.82 0.44
CA THR A 21 28.00 11.43 -0.67
C THR A 21 28.94 11.90 -1.78
N PHE A 22 30.08 12.48 -1.44
CA PHE A 22 31.11 12.90 -2.39
C PHE A 22 31.69 11.70 -3.17
N VAL A 23 32.09 10.65 -2.47
CA VAL A 23 32.69 9.44 -3.09
C VAL A 23 31.67 8.72 -3.99
N VAL A 24 30.42 8.57 -3.54
CA VAL A 24 29.36 7.94 -4.35
C VAL A 24 29.10 8.74 -5.63
N ASN A 25 29.09 10.08 -5.56
CA ASN A 25 28.87 10.90 -6.77
C ASN A 25 30.05 10.82 -7.76
N LEU A 26 31.29 10.72 -7.28
CA LEU A 26 32.46 10.45 -8.12
C LEU A 26 32.39 9.06 -8.78
N LEU A 27 31.96 8.04 -8.05
CA LEU A 27 31.75 6.68 -8.60
C LEU A 27 30.63 6.64 -9.65
N LEU A 28 29.66 7.56 -9.55
CA LEU A 28 28.60 7.76 -10.54
C LEU A 28 29.00 8.72 -11.70
N ARG A 29 30.30 9.00 -11.86
CA ARG A 29 30.89 9.87 -12.90
C ARG A 29 30.45 11.34 -12.86
N ALA A 30 29.97 11.84 -11.73
CA ALA A 30 29.76 13.28 -11.57
C ALA A 30 31.10 14.02 -11.64
N SER A 31 31.11 15.23 -12.19
CA SER A 31 32.30 16.08 -12.16
C SER A 31 32.67 16.43 -10.71
N LEU A 32 33.96 16.68 -10.45
CA LEU A 32 34.46 17.09 -9.14
C LEU A 32 33.68 18.29 -8.56
N LEU A 33 33.33 19.26 -9.41
CA LEU A 33 32.56 20.44 -9.01
C LEU A 33 31.15 20.06 -8.52
N GLN A 34 30.47 19.16 -9.22
CA GLN A 34 29.12 18.70 -8.88
C GLN A 34 29.12 17.86 -7.60
N ALA A 35 30.07 16.94 -7.45
CA ALA A 35 30.21 16.12 -6.26
C ALA A 35 30.49 16.98 -5.01
N THR A 36 31.34 18.01 -5.15
CA THR A 36 31.64 18.96 -4.08
C THR A 36 30.42 19.80 -3.72
N GLY A 37 29.69 20.32 -4.71
CA GLY A 37 28.48 21.13 -4.47
C GLY A 37 27.39 20.37 -3.72
N ILE A 38 27.14 19.11 -4.08
CA ILE A 38 26.14 18.27 -3.42
C ILE A 38 26.53 17.98 -1.97
N ALA A 39 27.80 17.67 -1.70
CA ALA A 39 28.28 17.42 -0.34
C ALA A 39 28.14 18.66 0.57
N VAL A 40 28.38 19.86 0.02
CA VAL A 40 28.19 21.13 0.75
C VAL A 40 26.70 21.39 1.07
N VAL A 41 25.80 21.10 0.13
CA VAL A 41 24.34 21.24 0.36
C VAL A 41 23.86 20.30 1.48
N VAL A 42 24.37 19.06 1.53
CA VAL A 42 24.03 18.10 2.61
C VAL A 42 24.45 18.64 3.98
N LEU A 43 25.64 19.25 4.08
CA LEU A 43 26.10 19.90 5.32
C LEU A 43 25.23 21.10 5.71
N LEU A 44 24.85 21.94 4.74
CA LEU A 44 24.03 23.13 4.98
C LEU A 44 22.60 22.80 5.43
N VAL A 45 21.98 21.78 4.83
CA VAL A 45 20.64 21.31 5.23
C VAL A 45 20.66 20.77 6.67
N LYS A 46 21.75 20.09 7.06
CA LYS A 46 21.88 19.54 8.41
C LYS A 46 22.05 20.63 9.48
N VAL A 47 22.92 21.61 9.24
CA VAL A 47 23.11 22.77 10.13
C VAL A 47 21.79 23.54 10.29
N SER A 48 20.98 23.62 9.23
CA SER A 48 19.66 24.27 9.24
C SER A 48 18.62 23.47 10.04
N ALA A 49 18.66 22.14 9.98
CA ALA A 49 17.76 21.25 10.71
C ALA A 49 18.08 21.19 12.22
N GLY A 50 19.37 21.28 12.60
CA GLY A 50 19.81 21.26 14.00
C GLY A 50 19.41 22.50 14.81
N MET A 51 19.07 23.61 14.15
CA MET A 51 18.70 24.88 14.81
C MET A 51 17.21 24.98 15.19
N MET A 52 16.33 24.05 14.78
CA MET A 52 14.87 24.29 14.79
C MET A 52 14.00 23.41 15.69
N TRP A 53 14.53 22.52 16.54
CA TRP A 53 13.63 21.63 17.31
C TRP A 53 14.06 21.32 18.76
N PRO A 54 13.27 21.73 19.78
CA PRO A 54 13.37 21.16 21.12
C PRO A 54 12.63 19.81 21.20
N ARG A 55 13.19 18.84 21.92
CA ARG A 55 12.62 17.48 22.06
C ARG A 55 11.43 17.46 23.05
N PRO A 56 10.34 16.71 22.79
CA PRO A 56 9.26 16.52 23.77
C PRO A 56 9.52 15.35 24.73
N LYS A 57 9.06 15.49 25.98
CA LYS A 57 8.87 14.42 26.97
C LYS A 57 7.42 13.92 26.96
N ALA A 58 7.30 12.59 27.15
CA ALA A 58 6.19 11.78 27.66
C ALA A 58 4.79 11.81 27.00
N SER A 59 4.21 10.60 27.02
CA SER A 59 3.03 10.05 26.34
C SER A 59 1.73 10.86 26.35
N ALA A 60 1.06 10.88 25.19
CA ALA A 60 -0.26 11.45 24.96
C ALA A 60 -1.19 10.44 24.21
N PRO A 61 -2.52 10.63 24.23
CA PRO A 61 -3.53 9.62 23.89
C PRO A 61 -3.65 9.36 22.38
N SER A 62 -4.40 8.32 22.03
CA SER A 62 -4.64 7.76 20.69
C SER A 62 -4.72 8.82 19.56
N PRO A 63 -3.87 8.74 18.51
CA PRO A 63 -3.73 9.81 17.54
C PRO A 63 -4.74 9.73 16.39
N GLN A 64 -5.61 10.72 16.28
CA GLN A 64 -5.93 11.48 15.04
C GLN A 64 -6.37 12.90 15.47
N PRO A 65 -5.98 14.05 14.84
CA PRO A 65 -5.92 14.30 13.38
C PRO A 65 -4.83 15.33 12.93
N VAL A 66 -3.65 14.88 12.52
CA VAL A 66 -2.70 15.73 11.76
C VAL A 66 -2.69 15.33 10.29
N LEU A 67 -2.66 14.02 10.03
CA LEU A 67 -2.71 13.44 8.68
C LEU A 67 -3.96 13.82 7.88
N VAL A 68 -5.15 13.81 8.51
CA VAL A 68 -6.42 14.22 7.87
C VAL A 68 -6.41 15.71 7.48
N ARG A 69 -5.72 16.57 8.25
CA ARG A 69 -5.56 17.99 7.91
C ARG A 69 -4.60 18.17 6.74
N LEU A 70 -3.47 17.46 6.72
CA LEU A 70 -2.52 17.50 5.61
C LEU A 70 -3.16 17.02 4.29
N ALA A 71 -4.01 16.00 4.35
CA ALA A 71 -4.72 15.46 3.18
C ALA A 71 -5.69 16.47 2.53
N ARG A 72 -6.14 17.51 3.24
CA ARG A 72 -7.07 18.55 2.75
C ARG A 72 -6.39 19.90 2.51
N GLY A 73 -5.06 19.95 2.36
CA GLY A 73 -4.32 21.21 2.28
C GLY A 73 -4.42 22.07 3.54
N GLY A 74 -4.63 21.45 4.71
CA GLY A 74 -4.82 22.14 5.99
C GLY A 74 -6.23 22.74 6.18
N LEU A 75 -7.16 22.53 5.24
CA LEU A 75 -8.52 23.04 5.33
C LEU A 75 -9.34 22.29 6.38
N THR A 76 -10.18 23.03 7.12
CA THR A 76 -11.23 22.41 7.94
C THR A 76 -12.32 21.81 7.05
N ALA A 77 -13.17 20.94 7.61
CA ALA A 77 -14.34 20.42 6.88
C ALA A 77 -15.20 21.56 6.31
N ARG A 78 -15.39 22.61 7.10
CA ARG A 78 -16.15 23.79 6.68
C ARG A 78 -15.48 24.58 5.55
N GLN A 79 -14.16 24.75 5.62
CA GLN A 79 -13.40 25.43 4.57
C GLN A 79 -13.40 24.60 3.27
N LEU A 80 -13.38 23.27 3.37
CA LEU A 80 -13.48 22.40 2.19
C LEU A 80 -14.88 22.47 1.55
N GLU A 81 -15.94 22.59 2.35
CA GLU A 81 -17.31 22.84 1.86
C GLU A 81 -17.45 24.21 1.17
N VAL A 82 -16.76 25.24 1.66
CA VAL A 82 -16.69 26.53 0.96
C VAL A 82 -15.91 26.40 -0.34
N ALA A 83 -14.75 25.74 -0.32
CA ALA A 83 -13.92 25.50 -1.50
C ALA A 83 -14.65 24.66 -2.57
N SER A 84 -15.54 23.75 -2.18
CA SER A 84 -16.32 22.94 -3.13
C SER A 84 -17.35 23.73 -3.93
N LEU A 85 -17.79 24.88 -3.40
CA LEU A 85 -18.76 25.76 -4.03
C LEU A 85 -18.10 26.83 -4.91
N THR A 86 -16.78 27.03 -4.84
CA THR A 86 -16.10 28.04 -5.66
C THR A 86 -16.10 27.73 -7.17
N PRO A 87 -15.99 26.48 -7.65
CA PRO A 87 -16.07 26.18 -9.09
C PRO A 87 -17.42 26.49 -9.73
N LEU A 88 -18.48 26.64 -8.93
CA LEU A 88 -19.83 26.96 -9.41
C LEU A 88 -20.03 28.45 -9.74
N GLY A 89 -19.01 29.31 -9.56
CA GLY A 89 -19.09 30.74 -9.86
C GLY A 89 -20.02 31.56 -8.95
N LEU A 90 -20.47 30.99 -7.83
CA LEU A 90 -21.43 31.60 -6.92
C LEU A 90 -20.84 32.81 -6.16
N SER A 91 -21.61 33.84 -5.89
CA SER A 91 -21.21 34.91 -4.95
C SER A 91 -21.04 34.38 -3.52
N ASN A 92 -20.32 35.11 -2.66
CA ASN A 92 -20.15 34.72 -1.24
C ASN A 92 -21.49 34.69 -0.49
N LYS A 93 -22.44 35.55 -0.87
CA LYS A 93 -23.82 35.52 -0.39
C LYS A 93 -24.55 34.23 -0.77
N GLU A 94 -24.37 33.74 -1.99
CA GLU A 94 -24.99 32.50 -2.47
C GLU A 94 -24.34 31.26 -1.84
N ILE A 95 -23.01 31.23 -1.72
CA ILE A 95 -22.31 30.19 -0.94
C ILE A 95 -22.89 30.13 0.47
N GLY A 96 -22.97 31.27 1.15
CA GLY A 96 -23.45 31.36 2.52
C GLY A 96 -24.84 30.74 2.72
N ARG A 97 -25.71 30.85 1.71
CA ARG A 97 -27.05 30.24 1.69
C ARG A 97 -27.05 28.74 1.42
N LYS A 98 -26.10 28.22 0.64
CA LYS A 98 -26.01 26.79 0.30
C LYS A 98 -25.36 25.95 1.39
N LEU A 99 -24.54 26.56 2.24
CA LEU A 99 -23.89 25.87 3.33
C LEU A 99 -24.88 25.43 4.43
N VAL A 100 -24.59 24.31 5.11
CA VAL A 100 -25.44 23.81 6.22
C VAL A 100 -24.61 23.68 7.52
N PRO A 101 -24.92 24.43 8.60
CA PRO A 101 -25.92 25.50 8.67
C PRO A 101 -25.52 26.73 7.82
N PRO A 102 -26.47 27.58 7.39
CA PRO A 102 -26.15 28.77 6.59
C PRO A 102 -25.24 29.75 7.32
N VAL A 103 -24.41 30.47 6.57
CA VAL A 103 -23.49 31.49 7.11
C VAL A 103 -23.67 32.81 6.34
N LYS A 104 -23.53 33.94 7.04
CA LYS A 104 -23.58 35.27 6.41
C LYS A 104 -22.40 35.46 5.46
N GLU A 105 -22.58 36.31 4.45
CA GLU A 105 -21.55 36.65 3.45
C GLU A 105 -20.17 36.96 4.07
N ARG A 106 -20.10 37.80 5.10
CA ARG A 106 -18.85 38.10 5.84
C ARG A 106 -18.15 36.87 6.42
N GLY A 107 -18.91 35.85 6.80
CA GLY A 107 -18.35 34.59 7.29
C GLY A 107 -17.74 33.77 6.15
N VAL A 108 -18.33 33.82 4.96
CA VAL A 108 -17.77 33.22 3.75
C VAL A 108 -16.52 33.97 3.30
N ASP A 109 -16.52 35.31 3.34
CA ASP A 109 -15.32 36.13 3.04
C ASP A 109 -14.12 35.69 3.89
N LYS A 110 -14.34 35.51 5.20
CA LYS A 110 -13.32 35.03 6.13
C LYS A 110 -12.84 33.63 5.76
N HIS A 111 -13.76 32.70 5.44
CA HIS A 111 -13.37 31.36 5.02
C HIS A 111 -12.55 31.38 3.72
N VAL A 112 -12.95 32.17 2.73
CA VAL A 112 -12.21 32.33 1.47
C VAL A 112 -10.80 32.87 1.74
N ALA A 113 -10.66 33.92 2.56
CA ALA A 113 -9.35 34.46 2.93
C ALA A 113 -8.47 33.43 3.67
N ASP A 114 -9.05 32.69 4.63
CA ASP A 114 -8.34 31.63 5.35
C ASP A 114 -7.91 30.49 4.40
N ILE A 115 -8.75 30.13 3.42
CA ILE A 115 -8.43 29.12 2.41
C ILE A 115 -7.27 29.61 1.55
N MET A 116 -7.31 30.85 1.05
CA MET A 116 -6.22 31.46 0.28
C MET A 116 -4.90 31.38 1.02
N HIS A 117 -4.90 31.79 2.30
CA HIS A 117 -3.71 31.74 3.14
C HIS A 117 -3.20 30.30 3.33
N LYS A 118 -4.08 29.34 3.64
CA LYS A 118 -3.69 27.94 3.90
C LYS A 118 -3.18 27.21 2.67
N LEU A 119 -3.79 27.47 1.51
CA LEU A 119 -3.40 26.85 0.24
C LEU A 119 -2.28 27.61 -0.46
N ASN A 120 -1.91 28.81 0.04
CA ASN A 120 -0.99 29.73 -0.60
C ASN A 120 -1.40 30.06 -2.04
N VAL A 121 -2.66 30.47 -2.21
CA VAL A 121 -3.25 30.90 -3.48
C VAL A 121 -3.77 32.33 -3.37
N HIS A 122 -3.88 33.04 -4.48
CA HIS A 122 -4.11 34.50 -4.51
C HIS A 122 -5.48 34.89 -5.06
N SER A 123 -6.23 33.96 -5.62
CA SER A 123 -7.51 34.23 -6.27
C SER A 123 -8.54 33.14 -5.97
N ARG A 124 -9.82 33.48 -6.14
CA ARG A 124 -10.91 32.53 -5.93
C ARG A 124 -10.91 31.45 -7.02
N GLU A 125 -10.49 31.83 -8.21
CA GLU A 125 -10.27 30.99 -9.37
C GLU A 125 -9.20 29.93 -9.07
N GLU A 126 -8.12 30.30 -8.36
CA GLU A 126 -7.12 29.35 -7.90
C GLU A 126 -7.66 28.39 -6.82
N ILE A 127 -8.55 28.84 -5.92
CA ILE A 127 -9.25 27.94 -4.99
C ILE A 127 -10.09 26.92 -5.76
N ALA A 128 -10.83 27.37 -6.78
CA ALA A 128 -11.65 26.50 -7.62
C ALA A 128 -10.78 25.48 -8.37
N ALA A 129 -9.69 25.93 -8.98
CA ALA A 129 -8.74 25.05 -9.67
C ALA A 129 -8.08 24.04 -8.72
N TRP A 130 -7.74 24.46 -7.50
CA TRP A 130 -7.25 23.56 -6.46
C TRP A 130 -8.29 22.51 -6.08
N TYR A 131 -9.54 22.92 -5.85
CA TYR A 131 -10.61 22.00 -5.43
C TYR A 131 -10.92 20.96 -6.51
N VAL A 132 -10.94 21.36 -7.79
CA VAL A 132 -11.15 20.43 -8.92
C VAL A 132 -10.06 19.35 -8.95
N ARG A 133 -8.79 19.74 -8.80
CA ARG A 133 -7.68 18.78 -8.72
C ARG A 133 -7.81 17.86 -7.50
N TYR A 134 -8.07 18.46 -6.34
CA TYR A 134 -8.27 17.70 -5.09
C TYR A 134 -9.41 16.67 -5.21
N ALA A 135 -10.55 17.06 -5.79
CA ALA A 135 -11.69 16.18 -5.98
C ALA A 135 -11.38 15.05 -6.97
N ALA A 136 -10.69 15.36 -8.08
CA ALA A 136 -10.25 14.36 -9.05
C ALA A 136 -9.28 13.34 -8.41
N ASP A 137 -8.31 13.82 -7.62
CA ASP A 137 -7.35 12.96 -6.92
C ASP A 137 -8.04 12.08 -5.86
N ALA A 138 -9.04 12.62 -5.15
CA ALA A 138 -9.83 11.87 -4.18
C ALA A 138 -10.65 10.76 -4.85
N GLU A 139 -11.32 11.04 -5.97
CA GLU A 139 -12.07 10.04 -6.72
C GLU A 139 -11.16 8.99 -7.36
N ARG A 140 -10.02 9.41 -7.93
CA ARG A 140 -8.98 8.48 -8.40
C ARG A 140 -8.54 7.54 -7.27
N LYS A 141 -8.22 8.10 -6.09
CA LYS A 141 -7.77 7.31 -4.94
C LYS A 141 -8.82 6.29 -4.50
N LYS A 142 -10.10 6.67 -4.43
CA LYS A 142 -11.19 5.72 -4.15
C LYS A 142 -11.27 4.62 -5.20
N ALA A 143 -11.18 4.97 -6.48
CA ALA A 143 -11.17 3.99 -7.56
C ALA A 143 -9.97 3.03 -7.45
N CYS A 144 -8.78 3.53 -7.10
CA CYS A 144 -7.57 2.73 -6.85
C CYS A 144 -7.70 1.82 -5.62
N LEU A 145 -8.28 2.30 -4.52
CA LEU A 145 -8.50 1.49 -3.31
C LEU A 145 -9.49 0.35 -3.58
N ALA A 146 -10.63 0.64 -4.21
CA ALA A 146 -11.59 -0.38 -4.61
C ALA A 146 -11.01 -1.33 -5.66
N GLY A 147 -10.29 -0.78 -6.63
CA GLY A 147 -9.59 -1.51 -7.68
C GLY A 147 -8.57 -2.48 -7.12
N ALA A 148 -7.81 -2.11 -6.10
CA ALA A 148 -6.83 -3.00 -5.47
C ALA A 148 -7.51 -4.23 -4.84
N VAL A 149 -8.57 -4.05 -4.06
CA VAL A 149 -9.29 -5.17 -3.42
C VAL A 149 -9.94 -6.07 -4.46
N TRP A 150 -10.72 -5.49 -5.38
CA TRP A 150 -11.39 -6.27 -6.43
C TRP A 150 -10.41 -6.88 -7.42
N GLY A 151 -9.33 -6.17 -7.71
CA GLY A 151 -8.28 -6.62 -8.61
C GLY A 151 -7.54 -7.83 -8.06
N HIS A 152 -7.29 -7.86 -6.75
CA HIS A 152 -6.77 -9.02 -6.04
C HIS A 152 -7.72 -10.21 -6.15
N LEU A 153 -8.99 -10.02 -5.78
CA LEU A 153 -9.99 -11.10 -5.78
C LEU A 153 -10.26 -11.67 -7.19
N VAL A 154 -10.33 -10.81 -8.20
CA VAL A 154 -10.53 -11.22 -9.60
C VAL A 154 -9.28 -11.93 -10.13
N GLY A 155 -8.09 -11.49 -9.73
CA GLY A 155 -6.82 -12.13 -10.09
C GLY A 155 -6.74 -13.55 -9.55
N ASP A 156 -6.96 -13.70 -8.24
CA ASP A 156 -7.09 -14.98 -7.54
C ASP A 156 -8.10 -15.90 -8.26
N ALA A 157 -9.38 -15.48 -8.36
CA ALA A 157 -10.43 -16.32 -8.92
C ALA A 157 -10.22 -16.69 -10.40
N LEU A 158 -9.48 -15.88 -11.17
CA LEU A 158 -9.09 -16.22 -12.54
C LEU A 158 -7.91 -17.18 -12.59
N GLY A 159 -6.99 -17.12 -11.62
CA GLY A 159 -5.83 -17.98 -11.53
C GLY A 159 -6.13 -19.37 -10.97
N VAL A 160 -7.11 -19.51 -10.06
CA VAL A 160 -7.47 -20.79 -9.42
C VAL A 160 -7.64 -21.97 -10.40
N PRO A 161 -8.29 -21.81 -11.58
CA PRO A 161 -8.43 -22.91 -12.51
C PRO A 161 -7.12 -23.40 -13.16
N TYR A 162 -6.07 -22.59 -13.17
CA TYR A 162 -4.83 -22.87 -13.89
C TYR A 162 -3.70 -23.39 -12.99
N GLU A 163 -4.00 -23.57 -11.71
CA GLU A 163 -2.99 -23.91 -10.73
C GLU A 163 -2.33 -25.26 -11.03
N PHE A 164 -1.05 -25.37 -10.68
CA PHE A 164 -0.16 -26.51 -10.91
C PHE A 164 0.21 -26.79 -12.37
N ALA A 165 -0.39 -26.10 -13.34
CA ALA A 165 0.01 -26.20 -14.73
C ALA A 165 1.35 -25.47 -14.96
N PRO A 166 2.34 -26.07 -15.64
CA PRO A 166 3.56 -25.37 -16.00
C PRO A 166 3.28 -24.29 -17.05
N ALA A 167 4.11 -23.24 -17.08
CA ALA A 167 3.95 -22.07 -17.97
C ALA A 167 3.66 -22.42 -19.44
N GLY A 168 4.31 -23.46 -19.98
CA GLY A 168 4.18 -23.88 -21.38
C GLY A 168 2.86 -24.60 -21.72
N GLU A 169 2.08 -25.01 -20.72
CA GLU A 169 0.81 -25.72 -20.92
C GLU A 169 -0.40 -24.79 -20.81
N ILE A 170 -0.21 -23.56 -20.30
CA ILE A 170 -1.28 -22.57 -20.18
C ILE A 170 -1.46 -21.86 -21.52
N GLY A 171 -2.53 -22.22 -22.22
CA GLY A 171 -2.95 -21.56 -23.47
C GLY A 171 -3.68 -20.23 -23.24
N VAL A 172 -4.90 -20.13 -23.76
CA VAL A 172 -5.72 -18.93 -23.61
C VAL A 172 -6.36 -18.88 -22.22
N VAL A 173 -5.99 -17.86 -21.43
CA VAL A 173 -6.60 -17.59 -20.13
C VAL A 173 -8.05 -17.13 -20.36
N THR A 174 -9.00 -17.86 -19.79
CA THR A 174 -10.43 -17.67 -20.03
C THR A 174 -11.18 -17.62 -18.71
N TRP A 175 -12.02 -16.60 -18.54
CA TRP A 175 -12.90 -16.49 -17.38
C TRP A 175 -13.86 -17.67 -17.31
N GLY A 176 -13.95 -18.31 -16.14
CA GLY A 176 -14.83 -19.46 -15.92
C GLY A 176 -14.30 -20.79 -16.47
N HIS A 177 -13.01 -20.87 -16.78
CA HIS A 177 -12.33 -22.16 -16.95
C HIS A 177 -12.56 -23.05 -15.72
N ARG A 178 -12.84 -24.33 -15.95
CA ARG A 178 -12.92 -25.33 -14.87
C ARG A 178 -11.57 -26.00 -14.75
N GLY A 179 -10.99 -25.95 -13.56
CA GLY A 179 -9.60 -26.30 -13.34
C GLY A 179 -9.34 -27.12 -12.08
N ALA A 180 -8.10 -27.04 -11.58
CA ALA A 180 -7.49 -27.94 -10.60
C ALA A 180 -8.39 -28.33 -9.41
N HIS A 181 -9.14 -27.37 -8.86
CA HIS A 181 -9.96 -27.57 -7.66
C HIS A 181 -11.44 -27.87 -7.92
N GLY A 182 -11.88 -27.89 -9.19
CA GLY A 182 -13.30 -28.09 -9.55
C GLY A 182 -14.26 -27.00 -9.05
N GLN A 183 -13.74 -25.86 -8.60
CA GLN A 183 -14.52 -24.76 -8.04
C GLN A 183 -15.38 -24.06 -9.11
N PRO A 184 -16.56 -23.52 -8.75
CA PRO A 184 -17.33 -22.67 -9.64
C PRO A 184 -16.55 -21.41 -10.06
N ALA A 185 -16.79 -20.92 -11.28
CA ALA A 185 -16.22 -19.67 -11.76
C ALA A 185 -16.44 -18.49 -10.77
N GLY A 186 -15.42 -17.64 -10.62
CA GLY A 186 -15.46 -16.50 -9.70
C GLY A 186 -15.28 -16.86 -8.22
N THR A 187 -14.83 -18.07 -7.91
CA THR A 187 -14.46 -18.51 -6.55
C THR A 187 -12.99 -18.17 -6.30
N TRP A 188 -12.71 -17.37 -5.27
CA TRP A 188 -11.35 -17.09 -4.81
C TRP A 188 -10.89 -18.11 -3.77
N SER A 189 -9.57 -18.32 -3.68
CA SER A 189 -8.89 -19.27 -2.78
C SER A 189 -8.61 -18.66 -1.39
N ASP A 190 -7.60 -19.18 -0.70
CA ASP A 190 -7.16 -18.66 0.59
C ASP A 190 -6.49 -17.29 0.48
N ASP A 191 -5.89 -16.96 -0.67
CA ASP A 191 -5.48 -15.63 -1.10
C ASP A 191 -6.49 -14.54 -0.78
N GLY A 192 -7.63 -14.57 -1.47
CA GLY A 192 -8.71 -13.61 -1.34
C GLY A 192 -9.39 -13.70 0.02
N GLY A 193 -9.54 -14.92 0.54
CA GLY A 193 -10.20 -15.16 1.82
C GLY A 193 -9.45 -14.56 3.01
N LEU A 194 -8.14 -14.83 3.10
CA LEU A 194 -7.28 -14.28 4.13
C LEU A 194 -7.02 -12.78 3.93
N MET A 195 -6.96 -12.30 2.67
CA MET A 195 -6.89 -10.87 2.36
C MET A 195 -8.13 -10.13 2.88
N LEU A 196 -9.34 -10.63 2.64
CA LEU A 196 -10.58 -10.03 3.16
C LEU A 196 -10.67 -10.12 4.68
N ALA A 197 -10.21 -11.22 5.29
CA ALA A 197 -10.13 -11.36 6.73
C ALA A 197 -9.19 -10.31 7.37
N LEU A 198 -8.03 -10.05 6.75
CA LEU A 198 -7.10 -9.01 7.18
C LEU A 198 -7.72 -7.61 7.01
N LEU A 199 -8.37 -7.34 5.88
CA LEU A 199 -9.05 -6.08 5.62
C LEU A 199 -10.12 -5.79 6.67
N ASP A 200 -10.97 -6.77 6.98
CA ASP A 200 -12.00 -6.59 8.01
C ASP A 200 -11.39 -6.36 9.40
N SER A 201 -10.25 -7.01 9.72
CA SER A 201 -9.52 -6.74 10.96
C SER A 201 -9.10 -5.29 11.08
N LEU A 202 -8.36 -4.80 10.07
CA LEU A 202 -7.80 -3.46 10.07
C LEU A 202 -8.90 -2.38 10.12
N LEU A 203 -10.02 -2.61 9.43
CA LEU A 203 -11.15 -1.68 9.41
C LEU A 203 -12.00 -1.69 10.69
N THR A 204 -11.83 -2.70 11.56
CA THR A 204 -12.66 -2.86 12.77
C THR A 204 -11.86 -2.59 14.04
N ALA A 205 -10.69 -3.21 14.17
CA ALA A 205 -9.85 -3.16 15.36
C ALA A 205 -8.60 -2.27 15.19
N GLY A 206 -8.38 -1.74 13.97
CA GLY A 206 -7.09 -1.15 13.63
C GLY A 206 -6.01 -2.22 13.50
N PHE A 207 -4.75 -1.86 13.74
CA PHE A 207 -3.65 -2.83 13.68
C PHE A 207 -3.55 -3.65 14.96
N ASP A 208 -4.27 -4.77 15.00
CA ASP A 208 -4.31 -5.73 16.12
C ASP A 208 -4.04 -7.16 15.61
N LEU A 209 -2.95 -7.79 16.06
CA LEU A 209 -2.57 -9.13 15.61
C LEU A 209 -3.47 -10.24 16.19
N ALA A 210 -4.06 -10.04 17.36
CA ALA A 210 -4.98 -11.00 17.96
C ALA A 210 -6.32 -11.01 17.20
N ASP A 211 -6.82 -9.84 16.80
CA ASP A 211 -8.02 -9.78 15.95
C ASP A 211 -7.75 -10.31 14.53
N GLN A 212 -6.56 -10.06 13.96
CA GLN A 212 -6.15 -10.66 12.69
C GLN A 212 -6.15 -12.19 12.77
N ALA A 213 -5.51 -12.75 13.80
CA ALA A 213 -5.50 -14.19 14.07
C ALA A 213 -6.92 -14.76 14.20
N LYS A 214 -7.77 -14.10 14.99
CA LYS A 214 -9.18 -14.49 15.16
C LYS A 214 -9.92 -14.55 13.83
N ARG A 215 -9.71 -13.60 12.93
CA ARG A 215 -10.38 -13.58 11.62
C ARG A 215 -9.85 -14.60 10.66
N PHE A 216 -8.55 -14.89 10.69
CA PHE A 216 -7.99 -16.01 9.92
C PHE A 216 -8.56 -17.35 10.39
N LEU A 217 -8.75 -17.54 11.70
CA LEU A 217 -9.42 -18.73 12.23
C LEU A 217 -10.91 -18.79 11.85
N ARG A 218 -11.62 -17.65 11.85
CA ARG A 218 -13.01 -17.58 11.33
C ARG A 218 -13.09 -17.93 9.84
N TRP A 219 -12.10 -17.52 9.06
CA TRP A 219 -11.97 -17.96 7.67
C TRP A 219 -11.65 -19.47 7.60
N LEU A 220 -10.78 -20.02 8.43
CA LEU A 220 -10.42 -21.43 8.34
C LEU A 220 -11.57 -22.37 8.78
N ASP A 221 -12.30 -22.01 9.84
CA ASP A 221 -13.27 -22.89 10.50
C ASP A 221 -14.73 -22.56 10.22
N GLY A 222 -15.02 -21.36 9.71
CA GLY A 222 -16.37 -20.87 9.46
C GLY A 222 -16.62 -20.57 7.98
N PRO A 223 -17.79 -20.01 7.61
CA PRO A 223 -18.10 -19.60 6.24
C PRO A 223 -17.52 -18.23 5.87
N ASP A 224 -16.93 -17.51 6.82
CA ASP A 224 -16.56 -16.10 6.63
C ASP A 224 -15.51 -15.91 5.52
N TYR A 225 -15.63 -14.78 4.81
CA TYR A 225 -14.66 -14.29 3.81
C TYR A 225 -14.44 -15.17 2.57
N LYS A 226 -15.22 -16.22 2.33
CA LYS A 226 -15.06 -17.09 1.16
C LYS A 226 -16.39 -17.44 0.49
N PRO A 227 -16.41 -17.67 -0.84
CA PRO A 227 -17.62 -17.97 -1.58
C PRO A 227 -17.81 -19.48 -1.78
N GLY A 228 -17.77 -20.24 -0.68
CA GLY A 228 -17.86 -21.69 -0.72
C GLY A 228 -17.16 -22.36 0.46
N ILE A 229 -16.48 -23.47 0.19
CA ILE A 229 -15.68 -24.22 1.17
C ILE A 229 -14.25 -23.69 1.24
N VAL A 230 -13.52 -24.07 2.28
CA VAL A 230 -12.07 -23.86 2.34
C VAL A 230 -11.39 -24.86 1.41
N PHE A 231 -10.44 -24.36 0.62
CA PHE A 231 -9.53 -25.17 -0.18
C PHE A 231 -8.18 -24.45 -0.22
N ASP A 232 -7.16 -25.17 -0.72
CA ASP A 232 -5.84 -24.61 -1.04
C ASP A 232 -5.06 -23.94 0.09
N VAL A 233 -5.24 -24.40 1.33
CA VAL A 233 -4.51 -23.82 2.46
C VAL A 233 -3.05 -24.26 2.44
N GLY A 234 -2.13 -23.33 2.16
CA GLY A 234 -0.70 -23.61 2.18
C GLY A 234 -0.19 -24.16 3.53
N HIS A 235 0.79 -25.09 3.49
CA HIS A 235 1.27 -25.81 4.67
C HIS A 235 1.76 -24.90 5.81
N THR A 236 2.58 -23.89 5.50
CA THR A 236 3.10 -22.93 6.49
C THR A 236 1.98 -22.10 7.12
N THR A 237 1.00 -21.66 6.31
CA THR A 237 -0.21 -21.00 6.81
C THR A 237 -0.98 -21.92 7.74
N LYS A 238 -1.28 -23.15 7.32
CA LYS A 238 -2.03 -24.12 8.13
C LYS A 238 -1.35 -24.41 9.47
N ALA A 239 -0.04 -24.65 9.46
CA ALA A 239 0.73 -24.91 10.67
C ALA A 239 0.72 -23.73 11.65
N ALA A 240 0.77 -22.50 11.15
CA ALA A 240 0.65 -21.30 11.99
C ALA A 240 -0.77 -21.12 12.54
N LEU A 241 -1.81 -21.36 11.74
CA LEU A 241 -3.19 -21.31 12.22
C LEU A 241 -3.47 -22.39 13.28
N ASP A 242 -2.89 -23.58 13.16
CA ASP A 242 -3.01 -24.64 14.17
C ASP A 242 -2.27 -24.26 15.47
N ARG A 243 -1.12 -23.60 15.37
CA ARG A 243 -0.42 -23.01 16.54
C ARG A 243 -1.29 -21.97 17.25
N LEU A 244 -1.96 -21.10 16.50
CA LEU A 244 -2.90 -20.10 17.06
C LEU A 244 -4.08 -20.77 17.76
N LYS A 245 -4.69 -21.80 17.16
CA LYS A 245 -5.76 -22.58 17.79
C LYS A 245 -5.33 -23.21 19.10
N SER A 246 -4.06 -23.63 19.16
CA SER A 246 -3.45 -24.23 20.35
C SER A 246 -3.03 -23.20 21.40
N GLY A 247 -3.34 -21.91 21.20
CA GLY A 247 -3.06 -20.83 22.17
C GLY A 247 -1.70 -20.15 22.01
N THR A 248 -0.96 -20.43 20.93
CA THR A 248 0.30 -19.71 20.65
C THR A 248 0.01 -18.23 20.41
N PRO A 249 0.73 -17.29 21.05
CA PRO A 249 0.57 -15.86 20.78
C PRO A 249 0.79 -15.52 19.29
N PRO A 250 0.00 -14.63 18.68
CA PRO A 250 0.10 -14.30 17.26
C PRO A 250 1.49 -13.88 16.79
N GLU A 251 2.26 -13.19 17.62
CA GLU A 251 3.63 -12.76 17.32
C GLU A 251 4.63 -13.92 17.16
N GLN A 252 4.24 -15.13 17.59
CA GLN A 252 5.09 -16.32 17.67
C GLN A 252 4.58 -17.49 16.81
N ALA A 253 3.41 -17.36 16.18
CA ALA A 253 2.77 -18.46 15.47
C ALA A 253 3.42 -18.78 14.11
N GLY A 254 4.04 -17.80 13.45
CA GLY A 254 4.60 -17.98 12.13
C GLY A 254 5.92 -18.75 12.08
N GLY A 255 6.08 -19.53 11.01
CA GLY A 255 7.32 -20.26 10.71
C GLY A 255 8.50 -19.33 10.46
N ARG A 256 9.70 -19.73 10.89
CA ARG A 256 10.93 -18.90 10.87
C ARG A 256 12.06 -19.50 10.06
N ASP A 257 11.87 -20.71 9.52
CA ASP A 257 12.94 -21.45 8.86
C ASP A 257 13.03 -21.06 7.37
N GLU A 258 14.14 -21.40 6.73
CA GLU A 258 14.35 -21.09 5.30
C GLU A 258 13.25 -21.69 4.39
N HIS A 259 12.74 -22.87 4.77
CA HIS A 259 11.65 -23.54 4.07
C HIS A 259 10.26 -22.93 4.34
N ASP A 260 10.13 -22.01 5.30
CA ASP A 260 8.89 -21.28 5.58
C ASP A 260 8.73 -20.03 4.70
N ASN A 261 9.55 -19.85 3.65
CA ASN A 261 9.47 -18.69 2.75
C ASN A 261 8.48 -18.89 1.57
N GLY A 262 7.34 -19.53 1.86
CA GLY A 262 6.18 -19.50 0.97
C GLY A 262 5.57 -18.10 0.86
N ASN A 263 4.77 -17.87 -0.18
CA ASN A 263 4.09 -16.60 -0.46
C ASN A 263 2.83 -16.34 0.41
N GLY A 264 2.48 -17.26 1.32
CA GLY A 264 1.22 -17.23 2.07
C GLY A 264 0.97 -15.99 2.94
N SER A 265 2.01 -15.26 3.34
CA SER A 265 1.84 -13.93 3.96
C SER A 265 1.73 -12.79 2.95
N LEU A 266 2.44 -12.88 1.82
CA LEU A 266 2.44 -11.86 0.76
C LEU A 266 1.08 -11.81 0.06
N MET A 267 0.51 -12.97 -0.26
CA MET A 267 -0.76 -13.10 -0.98
C MET A 267 -1.94 -12.41 -0.27
N ARG A 268 -1.82 -12.14 1.04
CA ARG A 268 -2.89 -11.49 1.83
C ARG A 268 -2.54 -10.12 2.37
N ILE A 269 -1.32 -9.62 2.18
CA ILE A 269 -0.81 -8.44 2.91
C ILE A 269 -1.39 -7.10 2.42
N LEU A 270 -1.96 -7.08 1.21
CA LEU A 270 -2.47 -5.90 0.52
C LEU A 270 -3.24 -4.89 1.43
N PRO A 271 -4.17 -5.31 2.31
CA PRO A 271 -4.94 -4.40 3.15
C PRO A 271 -4.10 -3.52 4.09
N VAL A 272 -2.89 -3.96 4.49
CA VAL A 272 -1.98 -3.14 5.30
C VAL A 272 -1.62 -1.85 4.56
N ALA A 273 -1.38 -1.93 3.24
CA ALA A 273 -1.12 -0.75 2.42
C ALA A 273 -2.37 0.08 2.14
N LEU A 274 -3.54 -0.56 1.96
CA LEU A 274 -4.77 0.16 1.63
C LEU A 274 -5.31 0.96 2.82
N VAL A 275 -5.39 0.36 4.00
CA VAL A 275 -5.81 1.05 5.23
C VAL A 275 -4.69 1.97 5.74
N GLY A 276 -3.45 1.55 5.58
CA GLY A 276 -2.25 2.30 5.97
C GLY A 276 -1.73 3.29 4.92
N HIS A 277 -2.48 3.59 3.87
CA HIS A 277 -1.95 4.39 2.74
C HIS A 277 -1.50 5.79 3.16
N GLY A 278 -2.07 6.35 4.23
CA GLY A 278 -1.66 7.63 4.83
C GLY A 278 -0.55 7.54 5.89
N LEU A 279 -0.05 6.34 6.23
CA LEU A 279 1.00 6.19 7.25
C LEU A 279 2.37 6.60 6.72
N GLU A 280 3.25 7.02 7.63
CA GLU A 280 4.68 7.15 7.35
C GLU A 280 5.28 5.78 6.98
N PRO A 281 6.27 5.72 6.06
CA PRO A 281 6.84 4.47 5.57
C PRO A 281 7.33 3.52 6.68
N GLU A 282 7.98 4.05 7.71
CA GLU A 282 8.47 3.26 8.85
C GLU A 282 7.34 2.50 9.57
N ARG A 283 6.19 3.16 9.77
CA ARG A 283 5.04 2.54 10.45
C ARG A 283 4.33 1.55 9.55
N LEU A 284 4.24 1.81 8.25
CA LEU A 284 3.70 0.84 7.29
C LEU A 284 4.55 -0.43 7.24
N ILE A 285 5.89 -0.26 7.24
CA ILE A 285 6.85 -1.37 7.27
C ILE A 285 6.70 -2.20 8.56
N ASP A 286 6.60 -1.56 9.73
CA ASP A 286 6.37 -2.27 11.00
C ASP A 286 5.10 -3.14 10.92
N GLN A 287 4.00 -2.55 10.43
CA GLN A 287 2.73 -3.26 10.29
C GLN A 287 2.81 -4.44 9.31
N ALA A 288 3.45 -4.25 8.15
CA ALA A 288 3.62 -5.30 7.17
C ALA A 288 4.48 -6.46 7.70
N CYS A 289 5.62 -6.15 8.34
CA CYS A 289 6.49 -7.16 8.96
C CYS A 289 5.75 -7.96 10.04
N ARG A 290 5.02 -7.27 10.93
CA ARG A 290 4.28 -7.91 12.03
C ARG A 290 3.10 -8.75 11.54
N SER A 291 2.36 -8.30 10.53
CA SER A 291 1.26 -9.07 9.95
C SER A 291 1.78 -10.30 9.18
N SER A 292 2.95 -10.20 8.51
CA SER A 292 3.64 -11.36 7.94
C SER A 292 3.96 -12.41 9.00
N LYS A 293 4.60 -11.98 10.11
CA LYS A 293 5.04 -12.87 11.22
C LYS A 293 3.94 -13.73 11.81
N LEU A 294 2.68 -13.35 11.65
CA LEU A 294 1.54 -14.13 12.14
C LEU A 294 1.54 -15.55 11.55
N THR A 295 1.99 -15.72 10.30
CA THR A 295 2.16 -17.08 9.71
C THR A 295 3.53 -17.34 9.10
N HIS A 296 4.20 -16.31 8.59
CA HIS A 296 5.49 -16.39 7.92
C HIS A 296 6.41 -15.36 8.59
N ALA A 297 7.14 -15.81 9.60
CA ALA A 297 8.03 -15.02 10.45
C ALA A 297 9.49 -15.00 9.97
N HIS A 298 9.85 -15.72 8.91
CA HIS A 298 11.16 -15.58 8.30
C HIS A 298 11.40 -14.11 7.84
N PRO A 299 12.58 -13.52 8.10
CA PRO A 299 12.88 -12.13 7.75
C PRO A 299 12.62 -11.79 6.27
N ARG A 300 12.86 -12.73 5.36
CA ARG A 300 12.65 -12.54 3.92
C ARG A 300 11.18 -12.31 3.57
N SER A 301 10.29 -13.13 4.12
CA SER A 301 8.83 -12.97 3.94
C SER A 301 8.36 -11.60 4.45
N GLN A 302 8.87 -11.16 5.60
CA GLN A 302 8.59 -9.83 6.15
C GLN A 302 9.08 -8.70 5.23
N ALA A 303 10.31 -8.80 4.73
CA ALA A 303 10.92 -7.81 3.84
C ALA A 303 10.13 -7.68 2.52
N VAL A 304 9.72 -8.80 1.91
CA VAL A 304 8.92 -8.79 0.68
C VAL A 304 7.53 -8.19 0.93
N CYS A 305 6.85 -8.58 2.03
CA CYS A 305 5.56 -8.01 2.42
C CYS A 305 5.64 -6.49 2.60
N ALA A 306 6.68 -6.00 3.29
CA ALA A 306 6.91 -4.58 3.47
C ALA A 306 7.18 -3.85 2.15
N LEU A 307 7.98 -4.45 1.26
CA LEU A 307 8.26 -3.90 -0.06
C LEU A 307 6.98 -3.79 -0.91
N TYR A 308 6.18 -4.85 -0.97
CA TYR A 308 4.90 -4.85 -1.66
C TYR A 308 3.96 -3.78 -1.12
N CYS A 309 3.83 -3.66 0.21
CA CYS A 309 3.00 -2.63 0.82
C CYS A 309 3.44 -1.21 0.47
N LEU A 310 4.75 -0.94 0.44
CA LEU A 310 5.29 0.36 0.03
C LEU A 310 4.97 0.66 -1.44
N VAL A 311 5.15 -0.31 -2.33
CA VAL A 311 4.80 -0.17 -3.75
C VAL A 311 3.32 0.20 -3.89
N VAL A 312 2.41 -0.54 -3.26
CA VAL A 312 0.97 -0.26 -3.29
C VAL A 312 0.67 1.12 -2.71
N GLN A 313 1.32 1.52 -1.61
CA GLN A 313 1.14 2.85 -1.02
C GLN A 313 1.47 3.97 -2.02
N PHE A 314 2.60 3.87 -2.74
CA PHE A 314 2.98 4.84 -3.76
C PHE A 314 1.99 4.88 -4.93
N LEU A 315 1.51 3.72 -5.40
CA LEU A 315 0.53 3.63 -6.50
C LEU A 315 -0.82 4.28 -6.13
N VAL A 316 -1.33 3.99 -4.93
CA VAL A 316 -2.61 4.52 -4.42
C VAL A 316 -2.54 6.02 -4.18
N ARG A 317 -1.41 6.52 -3.67
CA ARG A 317 -1.20 7.97 -3.49
C ARG A 317 -1.17 8.73 -4.81
N GLY A 318 -0.80 8.08 -5.91
CA GLY A 318 -0.74 8.70 -7.24
C GLY A 318 0.39 9.72 -7.39
N GLU A 319 1.36 9.71 -6.47
CA GLU A 319 2.47 10.67 -6.41
C GLU A 319 3.61 10.35 -7.39
N THR A 320 3.58 9.18 -8.03
CA THR A 320 4.70 8.69 -8.85
C THR A 320 4.23 7.81 -10.01
N ARG A 321 5.08 7.70 -11.03
CA ARG A 321 4.88 6.77 -12.14
C ARG A 321 5.05 5.34 -11.65
N ARG A 322 4.40 4.37 -12.30
CA ARG A 322 4.51 2.95 -11.92
C ARG A 322 5.96 2.48 -11.89
N GLU A 323 6.79 2.95 -12.84
CA GLU A 323 8.20 2.54 -12.96
C GLU A 323 9.05 3.03 -11.77
N GLU A 324 8.65 4.14 -11.16
CA GLU A 324 9.34 4.77 -10.03
C GLU A 324 8.87 4.24 -8.68
N ALA A 325 7.63 3.74 -8.59
CA ALA A 325 7.04 3.23 -7.34
C ALA A 325 7.91 2.16 -6.67
N LEU A 326 8.45 1.22 -7.45
CA LEU A 326 9.37 0.19 -6.93
C LEU A 326 10.71 0.79 -6.47
N ALA A 327 11.27 1.72 -7.23
CA ALA A 327 12.53 2.36 -6.85
C ALA A 327 12.38 3.13 -5.53
N GLN A 328 11.29 3.88 -5.36
CA GLN A 328 10.98 4.59 -4.13
C GLN A 328 10.72 3.63 -2.97
N ALA A 329 9.98 2.55 -3.21
CA ALA A 329 9.75 1.50 -2.21
C ALA A 329 11.05 0.84 -1.75
N LEU A 330 11.99 0.53 -2.66
CA LEU A 330 13.31 0.00 -2.31
C LEU A 330 14.14 0.99 -1.50
N VAL A 331 14.10 2.29 -1.83
CA VAL A 331 14.78 3.33 -1.05
C VAL A 331 14.17 3.42 0.35
N ALA A 332 12.84 3.47 0.48
CA ALA A 332 12.15 3.49 1.77
C ALA A 332 12.47 2.24 2.61
N ALA A 333 12.40 1.05 2.01
CA ALA A 333 12.75 -0.20 2.66
C ALA A 333 14.20 -0.21 3.14
N SER A 334 15.15 0.28 2.33
CA SER A 334 16.57 0.37 2.71
C SER A 334 16.81 1.30 3.92
N ARG A 335 15.97 2.31 4.11
CA ARG A 335 16.08 3.27 5.21
C ARG A 335 15.42 2.77 6.48
N HIS A 336 14.26 2.12 6.35
CA HIS A 336 13.34 1.91 7.48
C HIS A 336 13.09 0.44 7.84
N LEU A 337 13.57 -0.54 7.05
CA LEU A 337 13.47 -1.93 7.48
C LEU A 337 14.28 -2.18 8.76
N PRO A 338 13.74 -2.95 9.73
CA PRO A 338 14.48 -3.34 10.92
C PRO A 338 15.79 -4.04 10.57
N PRO A 339 16.87 -3.88 11.36
CA PRO A 339 18.18 -4.46 11.06
C PRO A 339 18.16 -5.96 10.72
N GLY A 340 17.40 -6.77 11.49
CA GLY A 340 17.28 -8.22 11.26
C GLY A 340 16.46 -8.63 10.02
N VAL A 341 15.74 -7.69 9.40
CA VAL A 341 14.95 -7.90 8.17
C VAL A 341 15.67 -7.30 6.96
N LYS A 342 16.35 -6.16 7.16
CA LYS A 342 17.06 -5.42 6.12
C LYS A 342 18.12 -6.23 5.37
N GLY A 343 18.71 -7.25 6.02
CA GLY A 343 19.68 -8.15 5.38
C GLY A 343 19.14 -8.90 4.16
N GLU A 344 17.83 -9.12 4.09
CA GLU A 344 17.19 -9.84 2.99
C GLU A 344 16.95 -8.98 1.74
N LEU A 345 17.14 -7.66 1.83
CA LEU A 345 16.93 -6.78 0.68
C LEU A 345 17.82 -7.15 -0.51
N GLU A 346 19.04 -7.61 -0.27
CA GLU A 346 19.93 -7.97 -1.38
C GLU A 346 19.48 -9.27 -2.06
N THR A 347 19.05 -10.26 -1.28
CA THR A 347 18.42 -11.50 -1.79
C THR A 347 17.23 -11.16 -2.69
N ILE A 348 16.36 -10.27 -2.21
CA ILE A 348 15.18 -9.82 -2.96
C ILE A 348 15.63 -9.11 -4.24
N ARG A 349 16.51 -8.11 -4.15
CA ARG A 349 16.92 -7.29 -5.31
C ARG A 349 17.63 -8.07 -6.40
N ARG A 350 18.42 -9.07 -6.04
CA ARG A 350 19.21 -9.87 -6.99
C ARG A 350 18.46 -11.07 -7.57
N TYR A 351 17.23 -11.32 -7.14
CA TYR A 351 16.51 -12.51 -7.56
C TYR A 351 16.19 -12.49 -9.07
N PRO A 352 16.73 -13.41 -9.87
CA PRO A 352 16.69 -13.30 -11.33
C PRO A 352 15.48 -13.97 -11.96
N GLN A 353 14.80 -14.88 -11.24
CA GLN A 353 13.74 -15.71 -11.81
C GLN A 353 12.37 -15.02 -11.74
N ARG A 354 11.50 -15.38 -12.68
CA ARG A 354 10.11 -14.95 -12.81
C ARG A 354 9.30 -16.17 -13.20
N SER A 355 9.11 -17.08 -12.26
CA SER A 355 8.57 -18.42 -12.54
C SER A 355 7.16 -18.65 -11.99
N GLY A 356 6.56 -17.70 -11.28
CA GLY A 356 5.25 -17.87 -10.67
C GLY A 356 5.18 -19.00 -9.64
N LYS A 357 6.28 -19.33 -8.97
CA LYS A 357 6.33 -20.37 -7.93
C LYS A 357 5.98 -19.81 -6.56
N THR A 358 5.70 -20.72 -5.63
CA THR A 358 5.31 -20.45 -4.24
C THR A 358 6.36 -19.69 -3.41
N TYR A 359 7.62 -19.59 -3.86
CA TYR A 359 8.65 -18.86 -3.14
C TYR A 359 8.34 -17.36 -3.12
N VAL A 360 8.26 -16.77 -1.93
CA VAL A 360 7.78 -15.39 -1.71
C VAL A 360 8.47 -14.33 -2.57
N VAL A 361 9.77 -14.49 -2.83
CA VAL A 361 10.53 -13.55 -3.67
C VAL A 361 10.19 -13.72 -5.15
N ASP A 362 9.99 -14.96 -5.62
CA ASP A 362 9.58 -15.24 -7.00
C ASP A 362 8.15 -14.77 -7.26
N ALA A 363 7.22 -15.03 -6.32
CA ALA A 363 5.84 -14.59 -6.42
C ALA A 363 5.75 -13.05 -6.54
N PHE A 364 6.46 -12.32 -5.67
CA PHE A 364 6.52 -10.85 -5.75
C PHE A 364 7.03 -10.37 -7.11
N TRP A 365 8.13 -10.94 -7.56
CA TRP A 365 8.79 -10.46 -8.77
C TRP A 365 8.07 -10.86 -10.05
N SER A 366 7.48 -12.05 -10.10
CA SER A 366 6.64 -12.51 -11.21
C SER A 366 5.40 -11.62 -11.32
N ALA A 367 4.74 -11.33 -10.19
CA ALA A 367 3.61 -10.42 -10.15
C ALA A 367 3.99 -8.98 -10.54
N TRP A 368 5.13 -8.49 -10.06
CA TRP A 368 5.66 -7.18 -10.43
C TRP A 368 5.97 -7.09 -11.93
N GLU A 369 6.64 -8.09 -12.51
CA GLU A 369 6.96 -8.11 -13.93
C GLU A 369 5.67 -8.18 -14.77
N ALA A 370 4.70 -9.01 -14.38
CA ALA A 370 3.39 -9.06 -15.01
C ALA A 370 2.75 -7.67 -15.09
N PHE A 371 2.73 -6.96 -13.96
CA PHE A 371 2.15 -5.63 -13.85
C PHE A 371 2.94 -4.56 -14.60
N ALA A 372 4.26 -4.51 -14.40
CA ALA A 372 5.12 -3.45 -14.92
C ALA A 372 5.24 -3.47 -16.45
N THR A 373 5.09 -4.65 -17.05
CA THR A 373 5.23 -4.85 -18.51
C THR A 373 3.91 -4.85 -19.29
N SER A 374 2.77 -4.75 -18.60
CA SER A 374 1.45 -4.80 -19.22
C SER A 374 0.83 -3.40 -19.40
N ALA A 375 -0.05 -3.23 -20.37
CA ALA A 375 -0.74 -1.97 -20.66
C ALA A 375 -2.13 -1.86 -20.02
N SER A 376 -2.65 -2.96 -19.46
CA SER A 376 -3.99 -3.00 -18.85
C SER A 376 -4.06 -4.02 -17.70
N TYR A 377 -5.10 -3.91 -16.86
CA TYR A 377 -5.38 -4.89 -15.81
C TYR A 377 -5.55 -6.30 -16.37
N ARG A 378 -6.31 -6.45 -17.47
CA ARG A 378 -6.54 -7.74 -18.13
C ARG A 378 -5.21 -8.38 -18.52
N GLU A 379 -4.37 -7.64 -19.24
CA GLU A 379 -3.08 -8.16 -19.68
C GLU A 379 -2.18 -8.54 -18.49
N THR A 380 -2.16 -7.72 -17.43
CA THR A 380 -1.40 -8.04 -16.21
C THR A 380 -1.81 -9.38 -15.63
N VAL A 381 -3.11 -9.60 -15.41
CA VAL A 381 -3.59 -10.83 -14.77
C VAL A 381 -3.41 -12.03 -15.70
N GLU A 382 -3.74 -11.90 -16.98
CA GLU A 382 -3.52 -13.01 -17.93
C GLU A 382 -2.03 -13.36 -18.07
N ARG A 383 -1.12 -12.38 -17.98
CA ARG A 383 0.33 -12.62 -17.97
C ARG A 383 0.78 -13.29 -16.69
N ALA A 384 0.26 -12.87 -15.54
CA ALA A 384 0.55 -13.47 -14.24
C ALA A 384 0.16 -14.95 -14.22
N VAL A 385 -1.02 -15.30 -14.74
CA VAL A 385 -1.48 -16.70 -14.86
C VAL A 385 -0.55 -17.50 -15.79
N ARG A 386 -0.04 -16.91 -16.88
CA ARG A 386 0.85 -17.60 -17.83
C ARG A 386 2.25 -17.93 -17.30
N TYR A 387 2.65 -17.42 -16.13
CA TYR A 387 3.85 -17.96 -15.47
C TYR A 387 3.66 -19.40 -14.98
N GLY A 388 2.42 -19.86 -14.85
CA GLY A 388 2.09 -21.19 -14.36
C GLY A 388 2.47 -21.39 -12.90
N ASN A 389 2.54 -22.67 -12.50
CA ASN A 389 2.81 -23.12 -11.15
C ASN A 389 1.75 -22.61 -10.16
N ASP A 390 2.04 -21.55 -9.43
CA ASP A 390 1.17 -20.94 -8.41
C ASP A 390 0.46 -19.72 -9.01
N THR A 391 -0.56 -20.04 -9.82
CA THR A 391 -1.18 -19.09 -10.75
C THR A 391 -2.15 -18.16 -10.07
N ASP A 392 -2.91 -18.62 -9.07
CA ASP A 392 -3.83 -17.80 -8.31
C ASP A 392 -3.08 -16.78 -7.46
N THR A 393 -2.02 -17.17 -6.72
CA THR A 393 -1.26 -16.20 -5.92
C THR A 393 -0.56 -15.16 -6.80
N THR A 394 0.11 -15.59 -7.86
CA THR A 394 0.81 -14.65 -8.74
C THR A 394 -0.18 -13.67 -9.39
N ALA A 395 -1.36 -14.16 -9.81
CA ALA A 395 -2.42 -13.35 -10.38
C ALA A 395 -3.09 -12.42 -9.36
N ALA A 396 -3.27 -12.85 -8.12
CA ALA A 396 -3.87 -12.06 -7.05
C ALA A 396 -2.99 -10.86 -6.69
N ILE A 397 -1.68 -11.09 -6.47
CA ILE A 397 -0.69 -10.03 -6.19
C ILE A 397 -0.61 -9.05 -7.37
N ALA A 398 -0.52 -9.56 -8.61
CA ALA A 398 -0.44 -8.73 -9.80
C ALA A 398 -1.73 -7.92 -10.03
N GLY A 399 -2.88 -8.55 -9.79
CA GLY A 399 -4.20 -7.93 -9.86
C GLY A 399 -4.39 -6.83 -8.80
N GLY A 400 -3.89 -7.04 -7.58
CA GLY A 400 -3.86 -6.03 -6.54
C GLY A 400 -3.05 -4.79 -6.94
N LEU A 401 -1.86 -4.98 -7.52
CA LEU A 401 -1.03 -3.89 -8.06
C LEU A 401 -1.71 -3.15 -9.21
N ALA A 402 -2.21 -3.90 -10.19
CA ALA A 402 -2.90 -3.34 -11.35
C ALA A 402 -4.15 -2.54 -10.94
N GLY A 403 -4.92 -3.06 -10.00
CA GLY A 403 -6.08 -2.40 -9.43
C GLY A 403 -5.73 -1.13 -8.64
N ALA A 404 -4.64 -1.16 -7.86
CA ALA A 404 -4.12 0.01 -7.15
C ALA A 404 -3.64 1.11 -8.10
N TYR A 405 -3.26 0.77 -9.33
CA TYR A 405 -2.75 1.71 -10.32
C TYR A 405 -3.84 2.26 -11.27
N TRP A 406 -4.60 1.38 -11.92
CA TRP A 406 -5.61 1.77 -12.92
C TRP A 406 -7.02 1.96 -12.34
N GLY A 407 -7.28 1.47 -11.13
CA GLY A 407 -8.58 1.60 -10.46
C GLY A 407 -9.62 0.57 -10.90
N LEU A 408 -10.77 0.61 -10.21
CA LEU A 408 -11.85 -0.36 -10.32
C LEU A 408 -12.40 -0.55 -11.75
N ASP A 409 -12.53 0.54 -12.50
CA ASP A 409 -13.15 0.51 -13.84
C ASP A 409 -12.25 -0.13 -14.91
N ALA A 410 -10.95 -0.29 -14.63
CA ALA A 410 -10.04 -1.00 -15.52
C ALA A 410 -10.20 -2.52 -15.45
N ILE A 411 -10.86 -3.03 -14.41
CA ILE A 411 -11.13 -4.47 -14.26
C ILE A 411 -12.31 -4.84 -15.18
N PRO A 412 -12.15 -5.85 -16.06
CA PRO A 412 -13.21 -6.28 -16.97
C PRO A 412 -14.55 -6.49 -16.25
N ALA A 413 -15.59 -5.83 -16.75
CA ALA A 413 -16.87 -5.77 -16.06
C ALA A 413 -17.58 -7.13 -16.00
N ASP A 414 -17.36 -7.99 -17.00
CA ASP A 414 -17.78 -9.38 -17.03
C ASP A 414 -17.11 -10.21 -15.93
N TRP A 415 -15.81 -10.02 -15.70
CA TRP A 415 -15.10 -10.71 -14.61
C TRP A 415 -15.62 -10.27 -13.25
N ARG A 416 -15.76 -8.96 -13.02
CA ARG A 416 -16.32 -8.42 -11.76
C ARG A 416 -17.73 -8.94 -11.49
N ARG A 417 -18.61 -8.93 -12.48
CA ARG A 417 -19.98 -9.47 -12.33
C ARG A 417 -20.00 -10.98 -12.13
N GLY A 418 -19.01 -11.69 -12.68
CA GLY A 418 -18.86 -13.14 -12.53
C GLY A 418 -18.32 -13.58 -11.17
N MET A 419 -17.84 -12.65 -10.34
CA MET A 419 -17.36 -12.96 -9.00
C MET A 419 -18.47 -13.54 -8.13
N ARG A 420 -18.14 -14.55 -7.33
CA ARG A 420 -19.01 -15.02 -6.25
C ARG A 420 -18.76 -14.19 -4.99
N GLY A 421 -19.55 -14.38 -3.93
CA GLY A 421 -19.31 -13.71 -2.63
C GLY A 421 -19.30 -12.16 -2.66
N GLN A 422 -19.88 -11.54 -3.70
CA GLN A 422 -19.75 -10.10 -3.94
C GLN A 422 -20.22 -9.25 -2.76
N GLU A 423 -21.28 -9.69 -2.07
CA GLU A 423 -21.82 -8.99 -0.90
C GLU A 423 -20.76 -8.80 0.20
N THR A 424 -20.00 -9.87 0.51
CA THR A 424 -18.94 -9.83 1.52
C THR A 424 -17.83 -8.86 1.14
N ALA A 425 -17.37 -8.92 -0.11
CA ALA A 425 -16.31 -8.05 -0.63
C ALA A 425 -16.77 -6.59 -0.70
N SER A 426 -17.94 -6.32 -1.30
CA SER A 426 -18.54 -4.98 -1.42
C SER A 426 -18.70 -4.31 -0.05
N ARG A 427 -19.20 -5.02 0.96
CA ARG A 427 -19.33 -4.48 2.33
C ARG A 427 -18.01 -3.97 2.89
N LEU A 428 -16.91 -4.68 2.63
CA LEU A 428 -15.57 -4.30 3.11
C LEU A 428 -14.96 -3.17 2.27
N VAL A 429 -15.16 -3.20 0.95
CA VAL A 429 -14.75 -2.11 0.06
C VAL A 429 -15.47 -0.81 0.44
N ASP A 430 -16.78 -0.84 0.64
CA ASP A 430 -17.55 0.34 1.05
C ASP A 430 -17.05 0.92 2.38
N ARG A 431 -16.65 0.06 3.33
CA ARG A 431 -16.03 0.50 4.58
C ARG A 431 -14.66 1.13 4.36
N LEU A 432 -13.82 0.52 3.51
CA LEU A 432 -12.52 1.07 3.13
C LEU A 432 -12.67 2.46 2.51
N LEU A 433 -13.60 2.63 1.57
CA LEU A 433 -13.82 3.91 0.87
C LEU A 433 -14.32 5.02 1.78
N ARG A 434 -14.96 4.70 2.91
CA ARG A 434 -15.32 5.69 3.94
C ARG A 434 -14.13 6.21 4.74
N THR A 435 -12.98 5.55 4.65
CA THR A 435 -11.73 5.99 5.30
C THR A 435 -10.84 6.85 4.40
N ALA A 436 -11.18 6.95 3.11
CA ALA A 436 -10.37 7.58 2.06
C ALA A 436 -10.60 9.08 1.87
#